data_AF-A0A0P8ACC9-F1
#
_entry.id   AF-A0A0P8ACC9-F1
#
_cell.length_a   1.000
_cell.length_b   1.000
_cell.length_c   1.000
_cell.angle_alpha   90.00
_cell.angle_beta   90.00
_cell.angle_gamma   90.00
#
_symmetry.space_group_name_H-M   'P 1'
#
loop_
_entity.id
_entity.type
_entity.pdbx_description
1 polymer ?
#
loop_
_entity_poly.entity_id
_entity_poly.type
_entity_poly.pdbx_seq_one_letter_code
_entity_poly.pdbx_strand_id
1 'polypeptide(L)'
;FVGNVNGFEGRTGEVKFDFLDADKTYLAEIYSDKADAHYKTNPQAYEIRRVAVDANSVLKQFSAPGGGYAIRIREAGKEELKGVKKLK
;
A
#
# COMPACT_ATOMS: atom_id res chain seq x y z
N PHE A 1 5.71 -8.57 3.74
CA PHE A 1 4.53 -7.79 4.20
C PHE A 1 5.03 -6.46 4.75
N VAL A 2 4.21 -5.40 4.67
CA VAL A 2 4.47 -4.08 5.27
C VAL A 2 3.24 -3.64 6.05
N GLY A 3 3.42 -2.95 7.16
CA GLY A 3 2.32 -2.40 7.96
C GLY A 3 2.69 -1.02 8.52
N ASN A 4 1.67 -0.18 8.68
CA ASN A 4 1.77 1.12 9.32
C ASN A 4 0.61 1.33 10.29
N VAL A 5 0.90 1.99 11.39
CA VAL A 5 -0.08 2.57 12.31
C VAL A 5 0.24 4.05 12.49
N ASN A 6 -0.78 4.84 12.76
CA ASN A 6 -0.65 6.28 12.86
C ASN A 6 -1.27 6.86 14.13
N GLY A 7 -0.69 7.98 14.57
CA GLY A 7 -1.16 8.73 15.73
C GLY A 7 -2.36 9.62 15.39
N PHE A 8 -2.59 10.64 16.21
CA PHE A 8 -3.76 11.52 16.05
C PHE A 8 -3.73 12.44 14.84
N GLU A 9 -2.56 12.68 14.24
CA GLU A 9 -2.43 13.52 13.05
C GLU A 9 -2.26 12.67 11.81
N GLY A 10 -3.02 12.98 10.75
CA GLY A 10 -2.88 12.31 9.46
C GLY A 10 -1.52 12.61 8.83
N ARG A 11 -0.94 11.63 8.13
CA ARG A 11 0.35 11.79 7.46
C ARG A 11 0.42 11.01 6.17
N THR A 12 1.23 11.49 5.24
CA THR A 12 1.61 10.73 4.04
C THR A 12 3.03 10.21 4.23
N GLY A 13 3.17 8.89 4.31
CA GLY A 13 4.44 8.21 4.35
C GLY A 13 4.91 7.80 2.97
N GLU A 14 6.21 7.51 2.85
CA GLU A 14 6.79 6.88 1.68
C GLU A 14 7.26 5.48 2.04
N VAL A 15 6.83 4.48 1.27
CA VAL A 15 7.31 3.10 1.35
C VAL A 15 8.16 2.84 0.13
N LYS A 16 9.47 2.72 0.34
CA LYS A 16 10.40 2.22 -0.67
C LYS A 16 10.36 0.70 -0.65
N PHE A 17 10.30 0.08 -1.83
CA PHE A 17 10.30 -1.37 -1.98
C PHE A 17 11.71 -1.92 -2.25
N ASP A 18 12.76 -1.17 -1.90
CA ASP A 18 14.18 -1.51 -2.12
C ASP A 18 14.66 -2.78 -1.37
N PHE A 19 13.82 -3.30 -0.46
CA PHE A 19 14.03 -4.60 0.19
C PHE A 19 13.58 -5.80 -0.66
N LEU A 20 12.95 -5.59 -1.82
CA LEU A 20 12.55 -6.67 -2.73
C LEU A 20 13.74 -7.17 -3.56
N ASP A 21 13.65 -8.40 -4.06
CA ASP A 21 14.67 -8.96 -4.94
C ASP A 21 14.79 -8.12 -6.23
N ALA A 22 16.02 -7.89 -6.67
CA ALA A 22 16.29 -7.26 -7.96
C ALA A 22 15.67 -8.07 -9.11
N ASP A 23 15.25 -7.37 -10.16
CA ASP A 23 14.66 -7.93 -11.39
C ASP A 23 13.38 -8.78 -11.22
N LYS A 24 12.80 -8.81 -10.01
CA LYS A 24 11.49 -9.43 -9.77
C LYS A 24 10.38 -8.39 -9.71
N THR A 25 9.19 -8.80 -10.15
CA THR A 25 7.95 -8.03 -10.03
C THR A 25 6.99 -8.77 -9.12
N TYR A 26 6.37 -8.02 -8.22
CA TYR A 26 5.46 -8.53 -7.20
C TYR A 26 4.08 -7.89 -7.36
N LEU A 27 3.05 -8.59 -6.91
CA LEU A 27 1.74 -8.01 -6.70
C LEU A 27 1.67 -7.47 -5.27
N ALA A 28 1.45 -6.16 -5.14
CA ALA A 28 1.14 -5.51 -3.89
C ALA A 28 -0.38 -5.29 -3.76
N GLU A 29 -1.00 -5.94 -2.78
CA GLU A 29 -2.36 -5.68 -2.35
C GLU A 29 -2.30 -4.70 -1.16
N ILE A 30 -2.73 -3.47 -1.39
CA ILE A 30 -2.67 -2.36 -0.42
C ILE A 30 -4.06 -2.20 0.19
N TYR A 31 -4.15 -2.37 1.50
CA TYR A 31 -5.32 -2.12 2.32
C TYR A 31 -5.04 -0.83 3.09
N SER A 32 -5.75 0.24 2.78
CA SER A 32 -5.47 1.55 3.37
C SER A 32 -6.72 2.33 3.70
N ASP A 33 -6.58 3.26 4.63
CA ASP A 33 -7.57 4.30 4.90
C ASP A 33 -7.98 5.03 3.62
N LYS A 34 -9.28 5.33 3.48
CA LYS A 34 -9.74 6.33 2.50
C LYS A 34 -9.35 7.74 2.96
N ALA A 35 -9.43 8.70 2.05
CA ALA A 35 -9.10 10.10 2.33
C ALA A 35 -9.98 10.72 3.45
N ASP A 36 -11.21 10.24 3.60
CA ASP A 36 -12.20 10.68 4.60
C ASP A 36 -12.26 9.77 5.84
N ALA A 37 -11.34 8.81 5.98
CA ALA A 37 -11.27 7.94 7.13
C ALA A 37 -10.86 8.69 8.39
N HIS A 38 -11.40 8.28 9.53
CA HIS A 38 -11.06 8.85 10.83
C HIS A 38 -11.47 7.88 11.93
N TYR A 39 -10.58 7.61 12.90
CA TYR A 39 -10.84 6.62 13.96
C TYR A 39 -12.15 6.83 14.74
N LYS A 40 -12.60 8.08 14.88
CA LYS A 40 -13.82 8.44 15.64
C LYS A 40 -15.09 8.56 14.79
N THR A 41 -15.02 9.19 13.62
CA THR A 41 -16.21 9.61 12.86
C THR A 41 -16.48 8.74 11.65
N ASN A 42 -15.45 8.06 11.12
CA ASN A 42 -15.55 7.20 9.94
C ASN A 42 -14.51 6.06 9.98
N PRO A 43 -14.56 5.16 10.98
CA PRO A 43 -13.50 4.18 11.24
C PRO A 43 -13.46 3.01 10.24
N GLN A 44 -14.52 2.80 9.47
CA GLN A 44 -14.64 1.67 8.53
C GLN A 44 -14.34 2.06 7.08
N ALA A 45 -13.95 3.31 6.83
CA ALA A 45 -13.64 3.79 5.49
C ALA A 45 -12.24 3.33 5.07
N TYR A 46 -12.18 2.23 4.33
CA TYR A 46 -10.95 1.73 3.73
C TYR A 46 -11.13 1.46 2.23
N GLU A 47 -10.01 1.37 1.54
CA GLU A 47 -9.92 0.93 0.15
C GLU A 47 -8.90 -0.19 0.01
N ILE A 48 -9.11 -1.01 -1.01
CA ILE A 48 -8.18 -2.07 -1.39
C ILE A 48 -7.80 -1.83 -2.84
N ARG A 49 -6.50 -1.72 -3.12
CA ARG A 49 -6.00 -1.61 -4.48
C ARG A 49 -4.82 -2.54 -4.73
N ARG A 50 -4.71 -2.97 -5.98
CA ARG A 50 -3.66 -3.87 -6.46
C ARG A 50 -2.76 -3.14 -7.42
N VAL A 51 -1.46 -3.21 -7.18
CA VAL A 51 -0.44 -2.61 -8.04
C VAL A 51 0.73 -3.57 -8.21
N ALA A 52 1.36 -3.53 -9.37
CA ALA A 52 2.61 -4.24 -9.61
C ALA A 52 3.77 -3.38 -9.10
N VAL A 53 4.66 -3.96 -8.29
CA VAL A 53 5.82 -3.27 -7.69
C VAL A 53 7.10 -4.07 -7.95
N ASP A 54 8.22 -3.37 -8.01
CA ASP A 54 9.57 -3.91 -8.07
C ASP A 54 10.47 -3.20 -7.04
N ALA A 55 11.74 -3.58 -6.96
CA ALA A 55 12.69 -3.00 -6.00
C ALA A 55 12.91 -1.48 -6.16
N ASN A 56 12.54 -0.90 -7.31
CA ASN A 56 12.68 0.53 -7.58
C ASN A 56 11.41 1.32 -7.26
N SER A 57 10.32 0.64 -6.95
CA SER A 57 9.01 1.27 -6.73
C SER A 57 9.00 2.09 -5.43
N VAL A 58 8.30 3.22 -5.44
CA VAL A 58 8.05 4.04 -4.25
C VAL A 58 6.56 4.33 -4.12
N LEU A 59 5.96 3.90 -3.01
CA LEU A 59 4.56 4.17 -2.71
C LEU A 59 4.44 5.36 -1.75
N LYS A 60 3.76 6.42 -2.19
CA LYS A 60 3.23 7.45 -1.29
C LYS A 60 1.89 6.99 -0.75
N GLN A 61 1.80 6.79 0.56
CA GLN A 61 0.60 6.28 1.19
C GLN A 61 0.16 7.20 2.33
N PHE A 62 -1.09 7.68 2.22
CA PHE A 62 -1.75 8.38 3.30
C PHE A 62 -2.16 7.41 4.40
N SER A 63 -2.04 7.84 5.65
CA SER A 63 -2.63 7.22 6.82
C SER A 63 -3.42 8.27 7.58
N ALA A 64 -4.68 7.94 7.87
CA ALA A 64 -5.60 8.82 8.57
C ALA A 64 -5.25 8.96 10.05
N PRO A 65 -5.82 9.96 10.76
CA PRO A 65 -5.81 10.03 12.21
C PRO A 65 -6.26 8.71 12.87
N GLY A 66 -5.40 8.13 13.69
CA GLY A 66 -5.62 6.84 14.37
C GLY A 66 -5.78 5.65 13.43
N GLY A 67 -5.41 5.81 12.17
CA GLY A 67 -5.54 4.80 11.12
C GLY A 67 -4.23 4.10 10.81
N GLY A 68 -4.10 3.66 9.56
CA GLY A 68 -2.96 2.88 9.09
C GLY A 68 -3.15 2.31 7.70
N TYR A 69 -2.24 1.40 7.36
CA TYR A 69 -2.36 0.58 6.17
C TYR A 69 -1.60 -0.73 6.32
N ALA A 70 -2.00 -1.73 5.55
CA ALA A 70 -1.32 -3.01 5.41
C ALA A 70 -1.06 -3.29 3.94
N ILE A 71 0.12 -3.85 3.64
CA ILE A 71 0.51 -4.22 2.29
C ILE A 71 0.94 -5.68 2.29
N ARG A 72 0.16 -6.50 1.59
CA ARG A 72 0.56 -7.85 1.24
C ARG A 72 1.33 -7.81 -0.07
N ILE A 73 2.57 -8.26 -0.02
CA ILE A 73 3.45 -8.33 -1.18
C ILE A 73 3.74 -9.79 -1.42
N ARG A 74 3.48 -10.26 -2.62
CA ARG A 74 3.73 -11.64 -3.02
C ARG A 74 4.24 -11.68 -4.44
N GLU A 75 5.10 -12.66 -4.72
CA GLU A 75 5.46 -12.97 -6.10
C GLU A 75 4.18 -13.38 -6.84
N ALA A 76 4.04 -12.92 -8.08
CA ALA A 76 2.83 -13.09 -8.86
C ALA A 76 3.21 -13.52 -10.28
N GLY A 77 2.45 -14.48 -10.82
CA GLY A 77 2.65 -14.94 -12.19
C GLY A 77 2.27 -13.88 -13.22
N LYS A 78 2.69 -14.08 -14.48
CA LYS A 78 2.36 -13.18 -15.60
C LYS A 78 0.85 -12.92 -15.75
N GLU A 79 0.02 -13.93 -15.51
CA GLU A 79 -1.44 -13.82 -15.60
C GLU A 79 -2.02 -12.92 -14.50
N GLU A 80 -1.49 -12.98 -13.28
CA GLU A 80 -1.97 -12.16 -12.16
C GLU A 80 -1.55 -10.69 -12.28
N LEU A 81 -0.42 -10.45 -12.97
CA LEU A 81 0.07 -9.10 -13.27
C LEU A 81 -0.59 -8.49 -14.51
N LYS A 82 -1.33 -9.29 -15.30
CA LYS A 82 -1.96 -8.84 -16.54
C LYS A 82 -3.03 -7.78 -16.23
N GLY A 83 -2.85 -6.58 -16.78
CA GLY A 83 -3.77 -5.46 -16.58
C GLY A 83 -3.65 -4.77 -15.21
N VAL A 84 -2.77 -5.25 -14.32
CA VAL A 84 -2.46 -4.55 -13.07
C VAL A 84 -1.57 -3.36 -13.38
N LYS A 85 -1.93 -2.19 -12.85
CA LYS A 85 -1.12 -0.98 -13.02
C LYS A 85 0.21 -1.15 -12.31
N LYS A 86 1.31 -0.88 -13.03
CA LYS A 86 2.65 -0.80 -12.45
C LYS A 86 2.78 0.50 -11.68
N LEU A 87 3.21 0.40 -10.43
CA LEU A 87 3.60 1.54 -9.62
C LEU A 87 4.93 2.07 -10.18
N LYS A 88 4.98 3.36 -10.49
CA LYS A 88 6.22 4.04 -10.89
C LYS A 88 6.88 4.67 -9.68
#